data_AF-A0A4S2KG92-F1
#
_entry.id   AF-A0A4S2KG92-F1
#
_cell.length_a   1.000
_cell.length_b   1.000
_cell.length_c   1.000
_cell.angle_alpha   90.00
_cell.angle_beta   90.00
_cell.angle_gamma   90.00
#
_symmetry.space_group_name_H-M   'P 1'
#
loop_
_entity.id
_entity.type
_entity.pdbx_description
1 polymer ?
#
loop_
_entity_poly.entity_id
_entity_poly.type
_entity_poly.pdbx_seq_one_letter_code
_entity_poly.pdbx_strand_id
1 'polypeptide(L)'
;MLRRSCIVRTCEIEDFRDGDRNEEGKMEQLTNPDNPVVFLDIVINSEKVGRIVIELFKNIVPRTAENFRALCTGEMGAGTKAAKLHYKGTIFHKVVSQFKIQGGDIVNFDGTSVGESIYGSYFDDENFTLSHDDSGLLSMVNEGTPNTNGSQFIITVQQSKHLDNTNVVFGKVVKGMGVVLEINKVQTNEDTPVDVIVISNCGELRNDESWGLEENDGSEDVFPPYPEDWDFPSHAFRLTHQFMEAVIQKIKNSGNAYFTQQKFVDAGRKYKKALRYYLWMSKHQNMADTFYVSLADLRLTLLLNLAAVYLKQEEYRKAIDLCNEVLETDNMNSKALFRRGQAYTSLKEYKLGLDDLHQVFKMCPDRVIELQIDKVKKMEKSYSKLEKTTYQKMFH
;
A
#
# COMPACT_ATOMS: atom_id res chain seq x y z
N MET A 1 -49.87 -21.76 18.19
CA MET A 1 -48.84 -22.66 18.75
C MET A 1 -48.13 -23.30 17.57
N LEU A 2 -46.83 -23.25 17.32
CA LEU A 2 -45.64 -22.85 18.07
C LEU A 2 -44.67 -22.16 17.09
N ARG A 3 -44.12 -21.00 17.46
CA ARG A 3 -42.93 -20.42 16.83
C ARG A 3 -41.71 -21.20 17.30
N ARG A 4 -40.91 -21.77 16.39
CA ARG A 4 -39.55 -22.21 16.71
C ARG A 4 -38.60 -21.05 16.43
N SER A 5 -38.07 -20.45 17.49
CA SER A 5 -36.98 -19.48 17.42
C SER A 5 -35.70 -20.22 17.04
N CYS A 6 -35.11 -19.86 15.90
CA CYS A 6 -33.73 -20.20 15.59
C CYS A 6 -32.86 -19.15 16.30
N ILE A 7 -32.19 -19.56 17.37
CA ILE A 7 -31.22 -18.73 18.09
C ILE A 7 -29.95 -18.72 17.24
N VAL A 8 -29.68 -17.62 16.55
CA VAL A 8 -28.37 -17.32 15.99
C VAL A 8 -27.47 -16.97 17.17
N ARG A 9 -26.52 -17.86 17.52
CA ARG A 9 -25.45 -17.52 18.46
C ARG A 9 -24.51 -16.54 17.75
N THR A 10 -24.51 -15.30 18.19
CA THR A 10 -23.46 -14.32 17.89
C THR A 10 -22.17 -14.80 18.55
N CYS A 11 -21.13 -15.08 17.75
CA CYS A 11 -19.77 -15.18 18.27
C CYS A 11 -19.35 -13.77 18.68
N GLU A 12 -19.38 -13.49 19.98
CA GLU A 12 -18.75 -12.31 20.56
C GLU A 12 -17.23 -12.51 20.47
N ILE A 13 -16.55 -11.63 19.74
CA ILE A 13 -15.09 -11.54 19.74
C ILE A 13 -14.77 -10.71 21.00
N GLU A 14 -14.32 -11.37 22.06
CA GLU A 14 -13.86 -10.69 23.28
C GLU A 14 -12.63 -9.81 22.96
N ASP A 15 -12.68 -8.56 23.40
CA ASP A 15 -11.55 -7.61 23.35
C ASP A 15 -10.43 -8.10 24.27
N PHE A 16 -9.39 -8.74 23.72
CA PHE A 16 -8.19 -9.08 24.47
C PHE A 16 -7.12 -7.99 24.32
N ARG A 17 -6.76 -7.35 25.44
CA ARG A 17 -5.56 -6.53 25.57
C ARG A 17 -4.37 -7.47 25.82
N ASP A 18 -3.58 -7.76 24.78
CA ASP A 18 -2.31 -8.48 24.89
C ASP A 18 -1.21 -7.51 25.36
N GLY A 19 -0.96 -7.47 26.67
CA GLY A 19 0.10 -6.66 27.28
C GLY A 19 1.44 -7.38 27.43
N ASP A 20 1.46 -8.71 27.59
CA ASP A 20 2.67 -9.45 28.03
C ASP A 20 3.23 -10.46 27.01
N ARG A 21 2.55 -10.74 25.89
CA ARG A 21 2.93 -11.82 24.96
C ARG A 21 3.61 -11.37 23.67
N ASN A 22 3.67 -10.07 23.41
CA ASN A 22 4.22 -9.53 22.16
C ASN A 22 5.75 -9.38 22.19
N GLU A 23 6.39 -9.40 23.36
CA GLU A 23 7.84 -9.21 23.50
C GLU A 23 8.64 -10.44 23.04
N GLU A 24 8.25 -11.66 23.43
CA GLU A 24 8.97 -12.89 23.06
C GLU A 24 8.96 -13.13 21.53
N GLY A 25 7.81 -12.94 20.86
CA GLY A 25 7.70 -13.13 19.41
C GLY A 25 8.38 -12.04 18.57
N LYS A 26 8.54 -10.83 19.12
CA LYS A 26 9.31 -9.73 18.49
C LYS A 26 10.80 -10.01 18.54
N MET A 27 11.29 -10.54 19.65
CA MET A 27 12.72 -10.84 19.85
C MET A 27 13.21 -12.01 18.98
N GLU A 28 12.34 -12.98 18.65
CA GLU A 28 12.64 -14.07 17.71
C GLU A 28 12.81 -13.61 16.24
N GLN A 29 12.30 -12.43 15.88
CA GLN A 29 12.38 -11.89 14.50
C GLN A 29 13.63 -11.03 14.26
N LEU A 30 14.34 -10.61 15.31
CA LEU A 30 15.55 -9.81 15.23
C LEU A 30 16.79 -10.71 15.15
N THR A 31 17.78 -10.30 14.36
CA THR A 31 19.07 -11.00 14.29
C THR A 31 19.92 -10.79 15.54
N ASN A 32 19.72 -9.67 16.23
CA ASN A 32 20.29 -9.39 17.55
C ASN A 32 19.33 -8.53 18.38
N PRO A 33 18.96 -8.93 19.61
CA PRO A 33 18.02 -8.18 20.45
C PRO A 33 18.54 -6.80 20.91
N ASP A 34 19.86 -6.58 20.90
CA ASP A 34 20.48 -5.30 21.28
C ASP A 34 20.57 -4.31 20.10
N ASN A 35 20.20 -4.74 18.88
CA ASN A 35 20.19 -3.88 17.71
C ASN A 35 19.04 -2.85 17.79
N PRO A 36 19.30 -1.57 17.46
CA PRO A 36 18.24 -0.58 17.37
C PRO A 36 17.21 -0.95 16.30
N VAL A 37 15.96 -0.65 16.59
CA VAL A 37 14.85 -0.79 15.66
C VAL A 37 14.31 0.59 15.32
N VAL A 38 14.15 0.89 14.04
CA VAL A 38 13.58 2.16 13.55
C VAL A 38 12.39 1.91 12.66
N PHE A 39 11.59 2.95 12.43
CA PHE A 39 10.44 2.88 11.53
C PHE A 39 10.39 4.05 10.55
N LEU A 40 9.76 3.81 9.39
CA LEU A 40 9.42 4.80 8.38
C LEU A 40 7.92 4.66 8.04
N ASP A 41 7.13 5.71 8.30
CA ASP A 41 5.72 5.79 7.92
C ASP A 41 5.56 6.38 6.52
N ILE A 42 5.01 5.61 5.59
CA ILE A 42 4.99 5.94 4.16
C ILE A 42 3.61 6.44 3.72
N VAL A 43 3.64 7.55 2.96
CA VAL A 43 2.50 8.09 2.23
C VAL A 43 2.85 8.14 0.74
N ILE A 44 1.94 7.65 -0.11
CA ILE A 44 2.03 7.82 -1.57
C ILE A 44 0.92 8.80 -1.98
N ASN A 45 1.32 9.95 -2.53
CA ASN A 45 0.46 11.11 -2.75
C ASN A 45 -0.30 11.52 -1.47
N SER A 46 -1.56 11.10 -1.34
CA SER A 46 -2.42 11.36 -0.17
C SER A 46 -2.81 10.09 0.60
N GLU A 47 -2.40 8.92 0.12
CA GLU A 47 -2.75 7.65 0.74
C GLU A 47 -1.66 7.21 1.73
N LYS A 48 -2.04 6.98 2.99
CA LYS A 48 -1.18 6.31 3.98
C LYS A 48 -1.04 4.83 3.62
N VAL A 49 0.12 4.42 3.14
CA VAL A 49 0.35 3.04 2.65
C VAL A 49 0.68 2.08 3.79
N GLY A 50 1.48 2.54 4.75
CA GLY A 50 1.83 1.74 5.92
C GLY A 50 3.16 2.14 6.53
N ARG A 51 3.65 1.31 7.44
CA ARG A 51 4.91 1.47 8.16
C ARG A 51 5.90 0.41 7.72
N ILE A 52 7.15 0.81 7.52
CA ILE A 52 8.30 -0.08 7.37
C ILE A 52 9.04 -0.08 8.70
N VAL A 53 9.30 -1.25 9.27
CA VAL A 53 10.10 -1.41 10.49
C VAL A 53 11.40 -2.12 10.16
N ILE A 54 12.50 -1.63 10.72
CA ILE A 54 13.85 -1.92 10.28
C ILE A 54 14.72 -2.21 11.50
N GLU A 55 15.37 -3.37 11.51
CA GLU A 55 16.49 -3.65 12.40
C GLU A 55 17.77 -3.04 11.80
N LEU A 56 18.54 -2.30 12.62
CA LEU A 56 19.84 -1.77 12.23
C LEU A 56 20.96 -2.61 12.83
N PHE A 57 21.89 -3.08 12.00
CA PHE A 57 22.97 -4.00 12.39
C PHE A 57 24.09 -3.29 13.15
N LYS A 58 23.77 -2.62 14.25
CA LYS A 58 24.71 -1.87 15.11
C LYS A 58 25.83 -2.76 15.65
N ASN A 59 25.56 -4.03 15.86
CA ASN A 59 26.57 -5.02 16.26
C ASN A 59 27.63 -5.31 15.18
N ILE A 60 27.39 -4.97 13.91
CA ILE A 60 28.29 -5.23 12.77
C ILE A 60 28.83 -3.93 12.18
N VAL A 61 27.98 -2.92 12.01
CA VAL A 61 28.30 -1.60 11.45
C VAL A 61 27.78 -0.47 12.36
N PRO A 62 28.35 -0.30 13.57
CA PRO A 62 27.85 0.64 14.57
C PRO A 62 27.79 2.10 14.11
N ARG A 63 28.74 2.58 13.30
CA ARG A 63 28.71 3.97 12.80
C ARG A 63 27.61 4.16 11.76
N THR A 64 27.46 3.21 10.85
CA THR A 64 26.45 3.27 9.79
C THR A 64 25.04 3.17 10.38
N ALA A 65 24.84 2.24 11.31
CA ALA A 65 23.59 2.08 12.05
C ALA A 65 23.24 3.34 12.85
N GLU A 66 24.20 3.93 13.56
CA GLU A 66 23.97 5.15 14.35
C GLU A 66 23.63 6.35 13.47
N ASN A 67 24.28 6.51 12.31
CA ASN A 67 23.93 7.54 11.33
C ASN A 67 22.45 7.42 10.92
N PHE A 68 22.00 6.23 10.51
CA PHE A 68 20.62 6.04 10.07
C PHE A 68 19.62 6.23 11.22
N ARG A 69 19.92 5.71 12.42
CA ARG A 69 19.07 5.85 13.61
C ARG A 69 18.86 7.32 13.97
N ALA A 70 19.93 8.10 14.06
CA ALA A 70 19.87 9.52 14.40
C ALA A 70 19.15 10.34 13.31
N LEU A 71 19.27 9.97 12.03
CA LEU A 71 18.49 10.56 10.94
C LEU A 71 17.00 10.16 10.98
N CYS A 72 16.64 9.01 11.56
CA CYS A 72 15.25 8.66 11.85
C CYS A 72 14.67 9.49 13.01
N THR A 73 15.42 9.74 14.08
CA THR A 73 14.95 10.50 15.26
C THR A 73 15.00 12.02 15.05
N GLY A 74 15.95 12.48 14.24
CA GLY A 74 16.21 13.91 14.03
C GLY A 74 16.84 14.62 15.23
N GLU A 75 17.44 13.87 16.15
CA GLU A 75 18.01 14.40 17.41
C GLU A 75 19.24 15.28 17.21
N MET A 76 19.93 15.14 16.07
CA MET A 76 21.15 15.88 15.76
C MET A 76 20.90 17.34 15.31
N GLY A 77 19.63 17.74 15.13
CA GLY A 77 19.29 19.11 14.76
C GLY A 77 19.67 19.46 13.32
N ALA A 78 20.34 20.60 13.11
CA ALA A 78 20.75 21.07 11.79
C ALA A 78 22.13 20.50 11.39
N GLY A 79 22.30 20.22 10.10
CA GLY A 79 23.58 19.86 9.51
C GLY A 79 24.32 21.08 8.95
N THR A 80 25.45 20.84 8.29
CA THR A 80 26.21 21.85 7.55
C THR A 80 25.57 22.18 6.19
N LYS A 81 24.92 21.20 5.56
CA LYS A 81 24.20 21.33 4.28
C LYS A 81 22.69 21.21 4.48
N ALA A 82 22.25 20.26 5.29
CA ALA A 82 20.84 20.00 5.55
C ALA A 82 20.28 20.94 6.62
N ALA A 83 19.14 21.58 6.35
CA ALA A 83 18.45 22.40 7.36
C ALA A 83 18.06 21.58 8.60
N LYS A 84 17.83 20.27 8.42
CA LYS A 84 17.62 19.32 9.51
C LYS A 84 18.16 17.95 9.11
N LEU A 85 18.95 17.33 9.98
CA LEU A 85 19.42 15.95 9.86
C LEU A 85 18.28 14.99 10.23
N HIS A 86 17.29 14.84 9.35
CA HIS A 86 16.08 14.07 9.64
C HIS A 86 15.37 13.58 8.38
N TYR A 87 14.97 12.29 8.35
CA TYR A 87 14.27 11.69 7.20
C TYR A 87 12.80 12.09 7.08
N LYS A 88 12.16 12.58 8.16
CA LYS A 88 10.76 12.99 8.09
C LYS A 88 10.56 14.12 7.07
N GLY A 89 9.68 13.88 6.10
CA GLY A 89 9.39 14.80 5.00
C GLY A 89 10.25 14.57 3.75
N THR A 90 11.25 13.70 3.81
CA THR A 90 12.00 13.26 2.62
C THR A 90 11.19 12.32 1.74
N ILE A 91 11.67 12.12 0.51
CA ILE A 91 11.01 11.26 -0.48
C ILE A 91 11.87 10.06 -0.87
N PHE A 92 11.22 9.03 -1.42
CA PHE A 92 11.89 8.05 -2.28
C PHE A 92 11.94 8.62 -3.69
N HIS A 93 13.08 9.21 -4.05
CA HIS A 93 13.28 9.89 -5.34
C HIS A 93 13.59 8.94 -6.50
N LYS A 94 13.99 7.68 -6.21
CA LYS A 94 14.34 6.71 -7.24
C LYS A 94 13.79 5.32 -6.92
N VAL A 95 13.11 4.71 -7.89
CA VAL A 95 12.55 3.35 -7.83
C VAL A 95 12.98 2.60 -9.07
N VAL A 96 13.71 1.49 -8.89
CA VAL A 96 14.10 0.59 -9.97
C VAL A 96 13.32 -0.70 -9.80
N SER A 97 12.39 -0.94 -10.73
CA SER A 97 11.49 -2.11 -10.69
C SER A 97 12.29 -3.40 -10.55
N GLN A 98 11.86 -4.26 -9.62
CA GLN A 98 12.51 -5.54 -9.32
C GLN A 98 13.97 -5.40 -8.88
N PHE A 99 14.40 -4.26 -8.37
CA PHE A 99 15.76 -4.10 -7.85
C PHE A 99 15.78 -3.41 -6.49
N LYS A 100 15.42 -2.12 -6.44
CA LYS A 100 15.52 -1.32 -5.22
C LYS A 100 14.57 -0.13 -5.21
N ILE A 101 14.34 0.38 -4.00
CA ILE A 101 13.81 1.72 -3.77
C ILE A 101 14.90 2.54 -3.06
N GLN A 102 15.02 3.82 -3.41
CA GLN A 102 16.10 4.68 -2.94
C GLN A 102 15.55 6.03 -2.47
N GLY A 103 16.03 6.46 -1.31
CA GLY A 103 15.63 7.71 -0.65
C GLY A 103 16.76 8.28 0.19
N GLY A 104 16.42 9.21 1.07
CA GLY A 104 17.35 9.74 2.07
C GLY A 104 18.21 10.92 1.60
N ASP A 105 17.87 11.57 0.49
CA ASP A 105 18.44 12.88 0.17
C ASP A 105 17.76 13.94 1.05
N ILE A 106 18.39 14.28 2.18
CA ILE A 106 17.89 15.27 3.15
C ILE A 106 18.31 16.71 2.80
N VAL A 107 19.09 16.91 1.72
CA VAL A 107 19.62 18.21 1.33
C VAL A 107 18.82 18.78 0.17
N ASN A 108 18.72 18.03 -0.94
CA ASN A 108 18.04 18.49 -2.16
C ASN A 108 16.68 17.84 -2.36
N PHE A 109 16.38 16.74 -1.65
CA PHE A 109 15.11 16.01 -1.74
C PHE A 109 14.79 15.46 -3.14
N ASP A 110 15.77 15.32 -4.02
CA ASP A 110 15.57 14.88 -5.41
C ASP A 110 16.59 13.82 -5.87
N GLY A 111 17.58 13.48 -5.03
CA GLY A 111 18.59 12.48 -5.30
C GLY A 111 19.87 13.03 -5.92
N THR A 112 19.96 14.34 -6.17
CA THR A 112 21.13 14.98 -6.79
C THR A 112 22.31 15.17 -5.84
N SER A 113 22.10 15.03 -4.53
CA SER A 113 23.17 15.02 -3.52
C SER A 113 23.22 13.67 -2.81
N VAL A 114 24.38 13.14 -2.43
CA VAL A 114 24.41 11.94 -1.55
C VAL A 114 23.84 12.20 -0.14
N GLY A 115 23.45 13.45 0.13
CA GLY A 115 22.93 13.93 1.38
C GLY A 115 24.01 14.41 2.34
N GLU A 116 23.75 14.26 3.63
CA GLU A 116 24.68 14.62 4.70
C GLU A 116 24.54 13.65 5.86
N SER A 117 25.67 13.17 6.40
CA SER A 117 25.69 12.30 7.57
C SER A 117 25.66 13.08 8.88
N ILE A 118 25.36 12.41 9.98
CA ILE A 118 25.49 13.01 11.31
C ILE A 118 26.93 13.35 11.71
N TYR A 119 27.91 12.88 10.92
CA TYR A 119 29.34 13.11 11.12
C TYR A 119 29.89 14.23 10.21
N GLY A 120 29.04 14.84 9.39
CA GLY A 120 29.41 15.84 8.38
C GLY A 120 29.11 15.37 6.95
N SER A 121 29.82 15.94 5.97
CA SER A 121 29.50 15.71 4.54
C SER A 121 29.54 14.24 4.11
N TYR A 122 30.56 13.49 4.54
CA TYR A 122 30.70 12.07 4.25
C TYR A 122 31.25 11.30 5.45
N PHE A 123 31.10 9.97 5.45
CA PHE A 123 31.83 9.05 6.32
C PHE A 123 32.27 7.78 5.57
N ASP A 124 33.26 7.10 6.16
CA ASP A 124 33.93 5.94 5.57
C ASP A 124 33.03 4.71 5.43
N ASP A 125 33.36 3.83 4.48
CA ASP A 125 32.77 2.50 4.40
C ASP A 125 33.25 1.68 5.61
N GLU A 126 32.32 1.27 6.47
CA GLU A 126 32.68 0.67 7.75
C GLU A 126 33.22 -0.76 7.60
N ASN A 127 32.48 -1.63 6.91
CA ASN A 127 32.95 -2.93 6.41
C ASN A 127 31.98 -3.49 5.35
N PHE A 128 32.37 -4.60 4.71
CA PHE A 128 31.56 -5.32 3.72
C PHE A 128 31.33 -6.78 4.13
N THR A 129 31.20 -7.05 5.43
CA THR A 129 31.02 -8.42 5.94
C THR A 129 29.68 -9.03 5.52
N LEU A 130 28.65 -8.20 5.38
CA LEU A 130 27.31 -8.60 4.95
C LEU A 130 27.18 -8.50 3.43
N SER A 131 26.53 -9.48 2.81
CA SER A 131 26.22 -9.53 1.37
C SER A 131 24.79 -9.10 1.11
N HIS A 132 24.50 -8.62 -0.10
CA HIS A 132 23.15 -8.32 -0.57
C HIS A 132 22.46 -9.59 -1.06
N ASP A 133 22.32 -10.58 -0.18
CA ASP A 133 21.84 -11.93 -0.51
C ASP A 133 20.33 -12.13 -0.36
N ASP A 134 19.62 -11.13 0.18
CA ASP A 134 18.17 -11.18 0.44
C ASP A 134 17.45 -9.88 0.01
N SER A 135 16.12 -9.96 -0.06
CA SER A 135 15.23 -8.81 -0.12
C SER A 135 15.09 -8.12 1.24
N GLY A 136 14.72 -6.84 1.24
CA GLY A 136 14.50 -6.04 2.44
C GLY A 136 15.79 -5.59 3.13
N LEU A 137 16.96 -5.78 2.53
CA LEU A 137 18.23 -5.30 3.08
C LEU A 137 18.37 -3.79 2.83
N LEU A 138 18.84 -3.07 3.86
CA LEU A 138 19.23 -1.67 3.76
C LEU A 138 20.71 -1.57 3.42
N SER A 139 21.03 -0.68 2.48
CA SER A 139 22.40 -0.43 2.05
C SER A 139 22.67 1.04 1.74
N MET A 140 23.86 1.53 2.07
CA MET A 140 24.24 2.93 1.88
C MET A 140 24.43 3.24 0.40
N VAL A 141 23.99 4.43 -0.02
CA VAL A 141 24.38 5.01 -1.31
C VAL A 141 25.63 5.87 -1.10
N ASN A 142 26.57 5.75 -2.04
CA ASN A 142 27.79 6.55 -2.10
C ASN A 142 27.91 7.23 -3.47
N GLU A 143 28.91 8.11 -3.66
CA GLU A 143 29.12 8.87 -4.90
C GLU A 143 29.85 8.07 -5.99
N GLY A 144 29.85 6.73 -5.91
CA GLY A 144 30.58 5.86 -6.83
C GLY A 144 32.08 5.73 -6.53
N THR A 145 32.56 6.36 -5.44
CA THR A 145 33.90 6.17 -4.89
C THR A 145 33.81 5.72 -3.42
N PRO A 146 34.79 4.93 -2.92
CA PRO A 146 34.79 4.48 -1.53
C PRO A 146 34.74 5.66 -0.55
N ASN A 147 34.18 5.41 0.64
CA ASN A 147 34.15 6.35 1.77
C ASN A 147 33.38 7.67 1.52
N THR A 148 32.33 7.61 0.69
CA THR A 148 31.48 8.78 0.38
C THR A 148 30.03 8.58 0.84
N ASN A 149 29.85 7.90 1.98
CA ASN A 149 28.52 7.66 2.55
C ASN A 149 27.95 8.95 3.15
N GLY A 150 26.70 9.27 2.84
CA GLY A 150 25.97 10.42 3.39
C GLY A 150 24.72 9.99 4.16
N SER A 151 23.55 10.41 3.66
CA SER A 151 22.25 9.99 4.21
C SER A 151 21.41 9.18 3.24
N GLN A 152 21.78 9.12 1.96
CA GLN A 152 21.04 8.32 1.00
C GLN A 152 21.21 6.82 1.27
N PHE A 153 20.12 6.08 1.11
CA PHE A 153 20.06 4.64 1.32
C PHE A 153 19.17 3.97 0.28
N ILE A 154 19.31 2.66 0.16
CA ILE A 154 18.42 1.82 -0.63
C ILE A 154 17.78 0.76 0.26
N ILE A 155 16.61 0.28 -0.15
CA ILE A 155 16.02 -0.97 0.34
C ILE A 155 15.93 -1.92 -0.86
N THR A 156 16.52 -3.12 -0.76
CA THR A 156 16.46 -4.13 -1.81
C THR A 156 15.07 -4.76 -1.89
N VAL A 157 14.58 -5.05 -3.10
CA VAL A 157 13.37 -5.88 -3.29
C VAL A 157 13.69 -7.31 -3.72
N GLN A 158 14.95 -7.57 -4.06
CA GLN A 158 15.50 -8.88 -4.37
C GLN A 158 17.01 -8.92 -4.08
N GLN A 159 17.59 -10.12 -4.09
CA GLN A 159 19.02 -10.34 -4.02
C GLN A 159 19.79 -9.48 -5.05
N SER A 160 20.83 -8.79 -4.58
CA SER A 160 21.51 -7.72 -5.32
C SER A 160 23.04 -7.77 -5.19
N LYS A 161 23.64 -8.97 -5.36
CA LYS A 161 25.08 -9.23 -5.14
C LYS A 161 26.07 -8.38 -5.95
N HIS A 162 25.62 -7.67 -6.98
CA HIS A 162 26.47 -6.75 -7.72
C HIS A 162 26.83 -5.48 -6.92
N LEU A 163 26.19 -5.26 -5.77
CA LEU A 163 26.50 -4.19 -4.81
C LEU A 163 27.48 -4.64 -3.70
N ASP A 164 27.86 -5.92 -3.69
CA ASP A 164 28.76 -6.46 -2.67
C ASP A 164 30.15 -5.83 -2.80
N ASN A 165 30.76 -5.50 -1.66
CA ASN A 165 32.06 -4.81 -1.56
C ASN A 165 32.08 -3.37 -2.12
N THR A 166 30.94 -2.83 -2.54
CA THR A 166 30.82 -1.44 -3.00
C THR A 166 29.89 -0.60 -2.13
N ASN A 167 28.89 -1.23 -1.52
CA ASN A 167 27.91 -0.55 -0.67
C ASN A 167 27.77 -1.28 0.67
N VAL A 168 27.75 -0.53 1.76
CA VAL A 168 27.67 -1.07 3.12
C VAL A 168 26.23 -1.48 3.42
N VAL A 169 26.00 -2.78 3.66
CA VAL A 169 24.72 -3.28 4.21
C VAL A 169 24.67 -2.99 5.70
N PHE A 170 23.58 -2.40 6.18
CA PHE A 170 23.49 -1.92 7.56
C PHE A 170 22.18 -2.20 8.29
N GLY A 171 21.21 -2.83 7.64
CA GLY A 171 19.97 -3.20 8.29
C GLY A 171 19.08 -4.09 7.45
N LYS A 172 17.95 -4.50 8.02
CA LYS A 172 16.94 -5.32 7.34
C LYS A 172 15.54 -4.93 7.76
N VAL A 173 14.62 -4.91 6.80
CA VAL A 173 13.19 -4.77 7.04
C VAL A 173 12.69 -6.00 7.78
N VAL A 174 12.15 -5.81 8.98
CA VAL A 174 11.57 -6.87 9.83
C VAL A 174 10.05 -6.89 9.76
N LYS A 175 9.41 -5.73 9.49
CA LYS A 175 7.97 -5.62 9.21
C LYS A 175 7.72 -4.61 8.10
N GLY A 176 6.64 -4.79 7.35
CA GLY A 176 6.23 -3.82 6.32
C GLY A 176 6.93 -4.02 4.98
N MET A 177 7.44 -5.23 4.70
CA MET A 177 7.98 -5.55 3.37
C MET A 177 6.93 -5.37 2.27
N GLY A 178 5.65 -5.59 2.58
CA GLY A 178 4.55 -5.29 1.68
C GLY A 178 4.49 -3.81 1.25
N VAL A 179 4.85 -2.87 2.14
CA VAL A 179 4.92 -1.43 1.84
C VAL A 179 6.05 -1.17 0.85
N VAL A 180 7.23 -1.76 1.08
CA VAL A 180 8.39 -1.66 0.17
C VAL A 180 8.03 -2.14 -1.24
N LEU A 181 7.34 -3.28 -1.34
CA LEU A 181 6.88 -3.83 -2.61
C LEU A 181 5.80 -2.98 -3.29
N GLU A 182 4.97 -2.27 -2.53
CA GLU A 182 4.00 -1.32 -3.08
C GLU A 182 4.69 -0.11 -3.69
N ILE A 183 5.70 0.43 -3.01
CA ILE A 183 6.54 1.52 -3.54
C ILE A 183 7.21 1.09 -4.85
N ASN A 184 7.75 -0.14 -4.92
CA ASN A 184 8.44 -0.64 -6.11
C ASN A 184 7.53 -0.83 -7.34
N LYS A 185 6.20 -0.92 -7.13
CA LYS A 185 5.20 -1.04 -8.21
C LYS A 185 4.72 0.32 -8.73
N VAL A 186 5.06 1.42 -8.07
CA VAL A 186 4.70 2.77 -8.52
C VAL A 186 5.26 2.99 -9.92
N GLN A 187 4.45 3.60 -10.79
CA GLN A 187 4.89 3.93 -12.15
C GLN A 187 6.06 4.93 -12.09
N THR A 188 7.07 4.72 -12.92
CA THR A 188 8.25 5.57 -12.99
C THR A 188 8.45 6.18 -14.38
N ASN A 189 9.04 7.37 -14.41
CA ASN A 189 9.66 7.96 -15.60
C ASN A 189 11.18 8.01 -15.36
N GLU A 190 11.96 7.23 -16.13
CA GLU A 190 13.42 7.13 -15.94
C GLU A 190 13.83 6.87 -14.48
N ASP A 191 13.27 5.81 -13.90
CA ASP A 191 13.37 5.42 -12.48
C ASP A 191 12.81 6.44 -11.45
N THR A 192 12.35 7.61 -11.87
CA THR A 192 11.75 8.61 -10.98
C THR A 192 10.25 8.29 -10.82
N PRO A 193 9.75 8.08 -9.59
CA PRO A 193 8.33 7.83 -9.36
C PRO A 193 7.44 8.95 -9.88
N VAL A 194 6.36 8.60 -10.57
CA VAL A 194 5.33 9.54 -11.01
C VAL A 194 4.52 10.05 -9.79
N ASP A 195 4.21 9.13 -8.88
CA ASP A 195 3.55 9.46 -7.61
C ASP A 195 4.59 9.82 -6.55
N VAL A 196 4.32 10.86 -5.77
CA VAL A 196 5.26 11.31 -4.73
C VAL A 196 5.17 10.35 -3.54
N ILE A 197 6.29 9.70 -3.20
CA ILE A 197 6.39 8.78 -2.05
C ILE A 197 7.16 9.48 -0.93
N VAL A 198 6.48 9.80 0.17
CA VAL A 198 7.02 10.58 1.30
C VAL A 198 7.21 9.69 2.53
N ILE A 199 8.33 9.87 3.22
CA ILE A 199 8.53 9.43 4.61
C ILE A 199 7.81 10.44 5.52
N SER A 200 6.51 10.21 5.74
CA SER A 200 5.64 11.13 6.48
C SER A 200 6.00 11.26 7.97
N ASN A 201 6.57 10.21 8.54
CA ASN A 201 7.09 10.16 9.90
C ASN A 201 8.16 9.08 10.02
N CYS A 202 9.05 9.21 10.98
CA CYS A 202 10.08 8.21 11.28
C CYS A 202 10.55 8.37 12.73
N GLY A 203 11.24 7.35 13.23
CA GLY A 203 11.79 7.36 14.58
C GLY A 203 12.39 6.02 14.97
N GLU A 204 12.86 5.95 16.20
CA GLU A 204 13.33 4.73 16.86
C GLU A 204 12.18 4.12 17.68
N LEU A 205 12.04 2.80 17.63
CA LEU A 205 11.11 2.03 18.47
C LEU A 205 11.84 1.54 19.70
N ARG A 206 11.21 1.71 20.87
CA ARG A 206 11.71 1.11 22.11
C ARG A 206 11.38 -0.39 22.14
N ASN A 207 12.09 -1.13 22.98
CA ASN A 207 11.92 -2.58 23.07
C ASN A 207 10.49 -2.95 23.50
N ASP A 208 9.92 -2.21 24.44
CA ASP A 208 8.57 -2.35 25.01
C ASP A 208 7.45 -1.79 24.11
N GLU A 209 7.78 -1.11 23.02
CA GLU A 209 6.78 -0.57 22.09
C GLU A 209 6.32 -1.62 21.09
N SER A 210 5.01 -1.63 20.80
CA SER A 210 4.46 -2.36 19.64
C SER A 210 5.12 -1.87 18.35
N TRP A 211 5.17 -2.74 17.34
CA TRP A 211 5.55 -2.37 15.98
C TRP A 211 4.72 -1.19 15.43
N GLY A 212 3.49 -1.01 15.92
CA GLY A 212 2.60 0.07 15.51
C GLY A 212 2.15 -0.06 14.06
N LEU A 213 1.92 -1.30 13.61
CA LEU A 213 1.44 -1.61 12.26
C LEU A 213 -0.08 -1.52 12.17
N GLU A 214 -0.77 -1.68 13.30
CA GLU A 214 -2.22 -1.70 13.39
C GLU A 214 -2.83 -0.35 12.99
N GLU A 215 -4.01 -0.43 12.39
CA GLU A 215 -4.80 0.75 12.07
C GLU A 215 -5.45 1.28 13.35
N ASN A 216 -5.03 2.48 13.77
CA ASN A 216 -5.55 3.19 14.94
C ASN A 216 -6.39 4.40 14.51
N ASP A 217 -7.29 4.19 13.55
CA ASP A 217 -8.13 5.24 12.96
C ASP A 217 -9.53 5.34 13.58
N GLY A 218 -9.77 4.57 14.65
CA GLY A 218 -11.04 4.51 15.38
C GLY A 218 -12.10 3.62 14.72
N SER A 219 -11.77 2.91 13.64
CA SER A 219 -12.66 1.92 13.03
C SER A 219 -12.48 0.51 13.61
N GLU A 220 -13.36 -0.42 13.25
CA GLU A 220 -13.26 -1.84 13.62
C GLU A 220 -12.06 -2.55 12.96
N ASP A 221 -11.42 -1.90 11.99
CA ASP A 221 -10.21 -2.40 11.35
C ASP A 221 -9.00 -2.07 12.22
N VAL A 222 -8.55 -3.05 12.99
CA VAL A 222 -7.35 -2.98 13.84
C VAL A 222 -6.18 -3.79 13.28
N PHE A 223 -6.31 -4.32 12.06
CA PHE A 223 -5.33 -5.26 11.51
C PHE A 223 -4.15 -4.53 10.84
N PRO A 224 -2.98 -5.16 10.67
CA PRO A 224 -1.90 -4.59 9.86
C PRO A 224 -2.32 -4.38 8.40
N PRO A 225 -1.78 -3.37 7.69
CA PRO A 225 -2.06 -3.17 6.27
C PRO A 225 -1.83 -4.43 5.43
N TYR A 226 -0.74 -5.16 5.67
CA TYR A 226 -0.39 -6.39 4.96
C TYR A 226 -0.59 -7.60 5.87
N PRO A 227 -1.31 -8.65 5.42
CA PRO A 227 -1.59 -9.82 6.23
C PRO A 227 -0.34 -10.65 6.57
N GLU A 228 0.74 -10.56 5.78
CA GLU A 228 2.01 -11.22 6.05
C GLU A 228 2.68 -10.72 7.34
N ASP A 229 2.42 -9.47 7.73
CA ASP A 229 2.96 -8.87 8.94
C ASP A 229 2.10 -9.17 10.19
N TRP A 230 0.96 -9.86 10.02
CA TRP A 230 0.07 -10.16 11.12
C TRP A 230 0.62 -11.31 11.97
N ASP A 231 1.12 -10.96 13.16
CA ASP A 231 1.54 -11.90 14.20
C ASP A 231 0.32 -12.59 14.83
N PHE A 232 -0.33 -13.45 14.05
CA PHE A 232 -1.50 -14.20 14.52
C PHE A 232 -1.06 -15.22 15.58
N PRO A 233 -1.72 -15.26 16.75
CA PRO A 233 -1.39 -16.21 17.81
C PRO A 233 -1.72 -17.64 17.35
N SER A 234 -0.70 -18.31 16.80
CA SER A 234 -0.72 -19.66 16.21
C SER A 234 -1.26 -20.75 17.15
N HIS A 235 -1.36 -20.45 18.45
CA HIS A 235 -1.76 -21.38 19.50
C HIS A 235 -3.19 -21.15 20.01
N ALA A 236 -3.82 -20.00 19.74
CA ALA A 236 -5.12 -19.63 20.32
C ALA A 236 -6.31 -20.07 19.46
N PHE A 237 -6.18 -20.07 18.13
CA PHE A 237 -7.24 -20.46 17.20
C PHE A 237 -6.66 -21.09 15.93
N ARG A 238 -7.33 -22.10 15.38
CA ARG A 238 -7.04 -22.52 13.99
C ARG A 238 -7.57 -21.43 13.06
N LEU A 239 -6.74 -20.97 12.13
CA LEU A 239 -7.20 -20.12 11.02
C LEU A 239 -8.29 -20.86 10.24
N THR A 240 -9.48 -20.26 10.18
CA THR A 240 -10.61 -20.75 9.39
C THR A 240 -11.01 -19.70 8.36
N HIS A 241 -11.63 -20.14 7.26
CA HIS A 241 -12.23 -19.25 6.29
C HIS A 241 -13.28 -18.35 6.93
N GLN A 242 -14.09 -18.89 7.86
CA GLN A 242 -15.10 -18.09 8.57
C GLN A 242 -14.49 -16.94 9.39
N PHE A 243 -13.39 -17.20 10.10
CA PHE A 243 -12.70 -16.18 10.87
C PHE A 243 -12.10 -15.10 9.96
N MET A 244 -11.44 -15.52 8.87
CA MET A 244 -10.88 -14.58 7.90
C MET A 244 -11.95 -13.78 7.16
N GLU A 245 -13.11 -14.38 6.86
CA GLU A 245 -14.27 -13.67 6.32
C GLU A 245 -14.70 -12.54 7.27
N ALA A 246 -14.76 -12.81 8.58
CA ALA A 246 -15.09 -11.81 9.58
C ALA A 246 -14.05 -10.67 9.64
N VAL A 247 -12.76 -11.00 9.56
CA VAL A 247 -11.66 -10.00 9.46
C VAL A 247 -11.82 -9.12 8.22
N ILE A 248 -11.99 -9.73 7.05
CA ILE A 248 -12.17 -9.01 5.79
C ILE A 248 -13.43 -8.14 5.83
N GLN A 249 -14.49 -8.62 6.48
CA GLN A 249 -15.74 -7.90 6.64
C GLN A 249 -15.59 -6.65 7.52
N LYS A 250 -14.79 -6.71 8.61
CA LYS A 250 -14.44 -5.52 9.42
C LYS A 250 -13.68 -4.48 8.60
N ILE A 251 -12.67 -4.92 7.84
CA ILE A 251 -11.89 -4.04 6.95
C ILE A 251 -12.82 -3.39 5.89
N LYS A 252 -13.68 -4.19 5.25
CA LYS A 252 -14.66 -3.71 4.27
C LYS A 252 -15.63 -2.70 4.89
N ASN A 253 -16.13 -2.95 6.10
CA ASN A 253 -17.05 -2.06 6.80
C ASN A 253 -16.40 -0.72 7.13
N SER A 254 -15.13 -0.73 7.54
CA SER A 254 -14.33 0.50 7.69
C SER A 254 -14.26 1.28 6.36
N GLY A 255 -14.00 0.58 5.25
CA GLY A 255 -14.06 1.18 3.91
C GLY A 255 -15.41 1.80 3.55
N ASN A 256 -16.52 1.12 3.89
CA ASN A 256 -17.87 1.64 3.69
C ASN A 256 -18.10 2.92 4.51
N ALA A 257 -17.64 2.95 5.77
CA ALA A 257 -17.76 4.13 6.64
C ALA A 257 -17.02 5.34 6.05
N TYR A 258 -15.79 5.15 5.55
CA TYR A 258 -15.03 6.19 4.86
C TYR A 258 -15.71 6.63 3.56
N PHE A 259 -16.27 5.69 2.79
CA PHE A 259 -16.97 6.01 1.56
C PHE A 259 -18.21 6.89 1.82
N THR A 260 -19.01 6.58 2.84
CA THR A 260 -20.16 7.39 3.26
C THR A 260 -19.74 8.80 3.71
N GLN A 261 -18.57 8.93 4.33
CA GLN A 261 -17.96 10.21 4.69
C GLN A 261 -17.32 10.96 3.51
N GLN A 262 -17.40 10.42 2.28
CA GLN A 262 -16.75 10.95 1.07
C GLN A 262 -15.21 11.01 1.16
N LYS A 263 -14.61 10.24 2.09
CA LYS A 263 -13.16 10.07 2.21
C LYS A 263 -12.71 8.94 1.29
N PHE A 264 -12.71 9.22 -0.01
CA PHE A 264 -12.53 8.18 -1.04
C PHE A 264 -11.13 7.55 -1.03
N VAL A 265 -10.09 8.30 -0.66
CA VAL A 265 -8.71 7.77 -0.52
C VAL A 265 -8.67 6.71 0.57
N ASP A 266 -9.20 7.01 1.76
CA ASP A 266 -9.27 6.05 2.87
C ASP A 266 -10.16 4.85 2.55
N ALA A 267 -11.32 5.08 1.90
CA ALA A 267 -12.19 3.99 1.47
C ALA A 267 -11.47 3.04 0.50
N GLY A 268 -10.78 3.60 -0.50
CA GLY A 268 -9.96 2.84 -1.46
C GLY A 268 -8.88 2.03 -0.77
N ARG A 269 -8.13 2.65 0.15
CA ARG A 269 -7.11 1.98 0.99
C ARG A 269 -7.68 0.77 1.72
N LYS A 270 -8.84 0.92 2.37
CA LYS A 270 -9.51 -0.19 3.09
C LYS A 270 -9.99 -1.29 2.15
N TYR A 271 -10.59 -0.97 1.00
CA TYR A 271 -10.99 -2.02 0.04
C TYR A 271 -9.79 -2.75 -0.56
N LYS A 272 -8.70 -2.06 -0.89
CA LYS A 272 -7.43 -2.68 -1.32
C LYS A 272 -6.85 -3.59 -0.23
N LYS A 273 -6.88 -3.15 1.03
CA LYS A 273 -6.50 -3.98 2.18
C LYS A 273 -7.37 -5.23 2.30
N ALA A 274 -8.69 -5.10 2.24
CA ALA A 274 -9.61 -6.23 2.29
C ALA A 274 -9.36 -7.24 1.14
N LEU A 275 -9.07 -6.76 -0.08
CA LEU A 275 -8.68 -7.61 -1.20
C LEU A 275 -7.36 -8.33 -0.96
N ARG A 276 -6.36 -7.66 -0.36
CA ARG A 276 -5.09 -8.30 0.04
C ARG A 276 -5.32 -9.44 1.03
N TYR A 277 -6.12 -9.22 2.07
CA TYR A 277 -6.49 -10.26 3.04
C TYR A 277 -7.27 -11.41 2.40
N TYR A 278 -8.19 -11.11 1.49
CA TYR A 278 -8.88 -12.13 0.71
C TYR A 278 -7.92 -12.98 -0.12
N LEU A 279 -7.00 -12.35 -0.86
CA LEU A 279 -6.03 -13.05 -1.70
C LEU A 279 -5.06 -13.89 -0.85
N TRP A 280 -4.58 -13.34 0.26
CA TRP A 280 -3.77 -14.04 1.24
C TRP A 280 -4.50 -15.29 1.75
N MET A 281 -5.72 -15.14 2.26
CA MET A 281 -6.56 -16.25 2.71
C MET A 281 -6.75 -17.30 1.62
N SER A 282 -7.03 -16.88 0.37
CA SER A 282 -7.28 -17.81 -0.74
C SER A 282 -6.08 -18.68 -1.13
N LYS A 283 -4.85 -18.24 -0.82
CA LYS A 283 -3.61 -18.97 -1.08
C LYS A 283 -3.19 -19.89 0.09
N HIS A 284 -3.74 -19.69 1.28
CA HIS A 284 -3.36 -20.46 2.47
C HIS A 284 -4.07 -21.83 2.49
N GLN A 285 -3.29 -22.89 2.27
CA GLN A 285 -3.80 -24.27 2.14
C GLN A 285 -4.10 -24.95 3.47
N ASN A 286 -3.66 -24.38 4.60
CA ASN A 286 -3.78 -24.97 5.94
C ASN A 286 -4.99 -24.45 6.74
N MET A 287 -6.05 -23.99 6.08
CA MET A 287 -7.28 -23.61 6.79
C MET A 287 -8.04 -24.86 7.25
N ALA A 288 -8.57 -24.82 8.48
CA ALA A 288 -9.16 -25.99 9.11
C ALA A 288 -10.53 -26.40 8.54
N ASP A 289 -11.14 -25.55 7.71
CA ASP A 289 -12.41 -25.76 7.00
C ASP A 289 -12.22 -25.74 5.48
N THR A 290 -13.05 -26.50 4.75
CA THR A 290 -13.05 -26.53 3.28
C THR A 290 -14.07 -25.55 2.69
N PHE A 291 -13.56 -24.64 1.85
CA PHE A 291 -14.19 -23.63 0.97
C PHE A 291 -15.74 -23.53 0.90
N TYR A 292 -16.25 -22.31 1.09
CA TYR A 292 -17.68 -21.94 1.11
C TYR A 292 -18.04 -20.97 -0.04
N VAL A 293 -19.25 -21.07 -0.58
CA VAL A 293 -19.78 -20.24 -1.69
C VAL A 293 -19.82 -18.73 -1.36
N SER A 294 -19.83 -18.32 -0.08
CA SER A 294 -19.87 -16.91 0.36
C SER A 294 -18.63 -16.09 -0.03
N LEU A 295 -17.52 -16.75 -0.36
CA LEU A 295 -16.24 -16.10 -0.61
C LEU A 295 -16.15 -15.41 -1.97
N ALA A 296 -16.75 -15.99 -3.02
CA ALA A 296 -16.79 -15.38 -4.35
C ALA A 296 -17.55 -14.05 -4.33
N ASP A 297 -18.71 -14.03 -3.64
CA ASP A 297 -19.54 -12.84 -3.49
C ASP A 297 -18.81 -11.71 -2.76
N LEU A 298 -17.98 -12.04 -1.77
CA LEU A 298 -17.18 -11.06 -1.04
C LEU A 298 -16.14 -10.41 -1.94
N ARG A 299 -15.38 -11.18 -2.73
CA ARG A 299 -14.41 -10.61 -3.69
C ARG A 299 -15.09 -9.69 -4.69
N LEU A 300 -16.17 -10.14 -5.33
CA LEU A 300 -16.90 -9.32 -6.30
C LEU A 300 -17.41 -8.03 -5.66
N THR A 301 -17.92 -8.10 -4.42
CA THR A 301 -18.33 -6.92 -3.66
C THR A 301 -17.18 -5.95 -3.42
N LEU A 302 -15.99 -6.44 -3.07
CA LEU A 302 -14.82 -5.60 -2.83
C LEU A 302 -14.32 -4.91 -4.12
N LEU A 303 -14.23 -5.66 -5.23
CA LEU A 303 -13.86 -5.11 -6.55
C LEU A 303 -14.86 -4.03 -6.98
N LEU A 304 -16.15 -4.30 -6.82
CA LEU A 304 -17.23 -3.36 -7.09
C LEU A 304 -17.08 -2.09 -6.24
N ASN A 305 -16.87 -2.22 -4.93
CA ASN A 305 -16.70 -1.07 -4.04
C ASN A 305 -15.47 -0.22 -4.39
N LEU A 306 -14.35 -0.86 -4.73
CA LEU A 306 -13.15 -0.16 -5.18
C LEU A 306 -13.36 0.52 -6.54
N ALA A 307 -14.07 -0.09 -7.48
CA ALA A 307 -14.45 0.55 -8.74
C ALA A 307 -15.31 1.80 -8.51
N ALA A 308 -16.21 1.77 -7.52
CA ALA A 308 -16.98 2.95 -7.13
C ALA A 308 -16.11 4.07 -6.54
N VAL A 309 -15.06 3.72 -5.78
CA VAL A 309 -14.05 4.69 -5.31
C VAL A 309 -13.33 5.32 -6.49
N TYR A 310 -12.84 4.54 -7.44
CA TYR A 310 -12.12 5.07 -8.60
C TYR A 310 -12.99 5.96 -9.49
N LEU A 311 -14.28 5.66 -9.65
CA LEU A 311 -15.23 6.59 -10.29
C LEU A 311 -15.31 7.94 -9.57
N LYS A 312 -15.25 7.94 -8.23
CA LYS A 312 -15.28 9.18 -7.42
C LYS A 312 -13.96 9.95 -7.43
N GLN A 313 -12.85 9.25 -7.68
CA GLN A 313 -11.52 9.82 -7.83
C GLN A 313 -11.18 10.18 -9.29
N GLU A 314 -12.12 10.00 -10.21
CA GLU A 314 -11.92 10.22 -11.66
C GLU A 314 -10.87 9.31 -12.31
N GLU A 315 -10.56 8.19 -11.65
CA GLU A 315 -9.63 7.14 -12.08
C GLU A 315 -10.34 6.13 -12.99
N TYR A 316 -10.92 6.63 -14.08
CA TYR A 316 -11.88 5.88 -14.89
C TYR A 316 -11.31 4.59 -15.50
N ARG A 317 -10.03 4.58 -15.90
CA ARG A 317 -9.39 3.36 -16.44
C ARG A 317 -9.28 2.27 -15.37
N LYS A 318 -8.83 2.62 -14.16
CA LYS A 318 -8.76 1.69 -13.02
C LYS A 318 -10.16 1.15 -12.66
N ALA A 319 -11.19 2.00 -12.75
CA ALA A 319 -12.57 1.56 -12.54
C ALA A 319 -13.04 0.55 -13.61
N ILE A 320 -12.69 0.77 -14.88
CA ILE A 320 -13.00 -0.15 -16.00
C ILE A 320 -12.33 -1.49 -15.78
N ASP A 321 -11.04 -1.52 -15.42
CA ASP A 321 -10.27 -2.74 -15.21
C ASP A 321 -10.92 -3.62 -14.13
N LEU A 322 -11.29 -3.03 -12.99
CA LEU A 322 -11.98 -3.74 -11.92
C LEU A 322 -13.38 -4.23 -12.34
N CYS A 323 -14.11 -3.45 -13.14
CA CYS A 323 -15.41 -3.90 -13.65
C CYS A 323 -15.25 -5.05 -14.65
N ASN A 324 -14.21 -5.05 -15.48
CA ASN A 324 -13.90 -6.14 -16.38
C ASN A 324 -13.61 -7.43 -15.60
N GLU A 325 -12.79 -7.36 -14.54
CA GLU A 325 -12.50 -8.52 -13.67
C GLU A 325 -13.79 -9.10 -13.05
N VAL A 326 -14.72 -8.24 -12.62
CA VAL A 326 -16.04 -8.69 -12.13
C VAL A 326 -16.83 -9.37 -13.24
N LEU A 327 -16.84 -8.81 -14.45
CA LEU A 327 -17.60 -9.33 -15.60
C LEU A 327 -17.01 -10.60 -16.23
N GLU A 328 -15.72 -10.86 -16.03
CA GLU A 328 -15.11 -12.16 -16.35
C GLU A 328 -15.65 -13.28 -15.47
N THR A 329 -16.04 -12.96 -14.22
CA THR A 329 -16.61 -13.92 -13.27
C THR A 329 -18.14 -13.98 -13.36
N ASP A 330 -18.79 -12.83 -13.46
CA ASP A 330 -20.24 -12.66 -13.57
C ASP A 330 -20.55 -11.65 -14.68
N ASN A 331 -20.67 -12.15 -15.91
CA ASN A 331 -20.88 -11.32 -17.11
C ASN A 331 -22.24 -10.59 -17.14
N MET A 332 -23.14 -10.93 -16.21
CA MET A 332 -24.44 -10.29 -16.02
C MET A 332 -24.47 -9.44 -14.74
N ASN A 333 -23.31 -9.04 -14.21
CA ASN A 333 -23.27 -8.16 -13.05
C ASN A 333 -23.74 -6.73 -13.40
N SER A 334 -24.99 -6.40 -13.05
CA SER A 334 -25.60 -5.11 -13.37
C SER A 334 -24.84 -3.92 -12.78
N LYS A 335 -24.23 -4.07 -11.59
CA LYS A 335 -23.44 -3.01 -10.95
C LYS A 335 -22.13 -2.75 -11.68
N ALA A 336 -21.45 -3.81 -12.14
CA ALA A 336 -20.21 -3.68 -12.90
C ALA A 336 -20.46 -3.02 -14.26
N LEU A 337 -21.43 -3.51 -15.03
CA LEU A 337 -21.83 -2.91 -16.31
C LEU A 337 -22.20 -1.43 -16.14
N PHE A 338 -23.02 -1.10 -15.14
CA PHE A 338 -23.42 0.28 -14.90
C PHE A 338 -22.23 1.19 -14.58
N ARG A 339 -21.33 0.75 -13.70
CA ARG A 339 -20.12 1.52 -13.32
C ARG A 339 -19.12 1.65 -14.47
N ARG A 340 -18.92 0.59 -15.24
CA ARG A 340 -18.07 0.60 -16.43
C ARG A 340 -18.63 1.55 -17.49
N GLY A 341 -19.95 1.53 -17.70
CA GLY A 341 -20.64 2.48 -18.57
C GLY A 341 -20.46 3.94 -18.14
N GLN A 342 -20.49 4.22 -16.83
CA GLN A 342 -20.18 5.56 -16.28
C GLN A 342 -18.72 5.96 -16.53
N ALA A 343 -17.77 5.05 -16.38
CA ALA A 343 -16.35 5.29 -16.64
C ALA A 343 -16.10 5.58 -18.13
N TYR A 344 -16.62 4.74 -19.03
CA TYR A 344 -16.53 4.96 -20.49
C TYR A 344 -17.12 6.30 -20.92
N THR A 345 -18.30 6.64 -20.39
CA THR A 345 -18.92 7.94 -20.64
C THR A 345 -18.01 9.09 -20.23
N SER A 346 -17.34 8.98 -19.09
CA SER A 346 -16.45 10.01 -18.56
C SER A 346 -15.17 10.15 -19.41
N LEU A 347 -14.71 9.04 -20.01
CA LEU A 347 -13.62 9.02 -20.99
C LEU A 347 -14.05 9.44 -22.41
N LYS A 348 -15.31 9.84 -22.60
CA LYS A 348 -15.93 10.16 -23.92
C LYS A 348 -16.02 8.97 -24.87
N GLU A 349 -15.91 7.76 -24.36
CA GLU A 349 -16.11 6.51 -25.10
C GLU A 349 -17.61 6.16 -25.11
N TYR A 350 -18.43 7.09 -25.63
CA TYR A 350 -19.89 7.08 -25.45
C TYR A 350 -20.57 5.81 -25.98
N LYS A 351 -20.08 5.25 -27.09
CA LYS A 351 -20.62 4.02 -27.66
C LYS A 351 -20.51 2.85 -26.68
N LEU A 352 -19.32 2.63 -26.13
CA LEU A 352 -19.08 1.59 -25.12
C LEU A 352 -19.92 1.83 -23.86
N GLY A 353 -20.02 3.09 -23.43
CA GLY A 353 -20.87 3.49 -22.32
C GLY A 353 -22.36 3.17 -22.54
N LEU A 354 -22.88 3.46 -23.73
CA LEU A 354 -24.27 3.17 -24.11
C LEU A 354 -24.54 1.68 -24.24
N ASP A 355 -23.59 0.91 -24.79
CA ASP A 355 -23.72 -0.55 -24.93
C ASP A 355 -23.89 -1.20 -23.54
N ASP A 356 -23.06 -0.82 -22.57
CA ASP A 356 -23.17 -1.28 -21.18
C ASP A 356 -24.51 -0.85 -20.54
N LEU A 357 -24.87 0.44 -20.65
CA LEU A 357 -26.10 0.96 -20.03
C LEU A 357 -27.38 0.34 -20.63
N HIS A 358 -27.41 0.10 -21.94
CA HIS A 358 -28.52 -0.60 -22.59
C HIS A 358 -28.61 -2.06 -22.13
N GLN A 359 -27.47 -2.73 -21.93
CA GLN A 359 -27.45 -4.08 -21.38
C GLN A 359 -28.04 -4.11 -19.97
N VAL A 360 -27.64 -3.18 -19.09
CA VAL A 360 -28.24 -3.05 -17.74
C VAL A 360 -29.74 -2.78 -17.83
N PHE A 361 -30.17 -1.85 -18.69
CA PHE A 361 -31.59 -1.52 -18.84
C PHE A 361 -32.43 -2.72 -19.31
N LYS A 362 -31.88 -3.55 -20.21
CA LYS A 362 -32.55 -4.77 -20.67
C LYS A 362 -32.74 -5.78 -19.52
N MET A 363 -31.80 -5.84 -18.60
CA MET A 363 -31.81 -6.78 -17.49
C MET A 363 -32.67 -6.30 -16.32
N CYS A 364 -32.59 -5.01 -16.01
CA CYS A 364 -33.28 -4.36 -14.90
C CYS A 364 -33.79 -2.99 -15.36
N PRO A 365 -34.94 -2.91 -16.04
CA PRO A 365 -35.50 -1.64 -16.48
C PRO A 365 -35.81 -0.74 -15.28
N ASP A 366 -35.15 0.41 -15.22
CA ASP A 366 -35.32 1.40 -14.14
C ASP A 366 -35.20 2.83 -14.69
N ARG A 367 -35.95 3.75 -14.09
CA ARG A 367 -36.00 5.15 -14.52
C ARG A 367 -34.66 5.86 -14.39
N VAL A 368 -33.83 5.50 -13.40
CA VAL A 368 -32.50 6.08 -13.22
C VAL A 368 -31.58 5.69 -14.37
N ILE A 369 -31.65 4.44 -14.83
CA ILE A 369 -30.84 3.94 -15.95
C ILE A 369 -31.28 4.61 -17.26
N GLU A 370 -32.59 4.70 -17.50
CA GLU A 370 -33.14 5.40 -18.67
C GLU A 370 -32.66 6.85 -18.75
N LEU A 371 -32.73 7.59 -17.63
CA LEU A 371 -32.24 8.96 -17.55
C LEU A 371 -30.73 9.07 -17.80
N GLN A 372 -29.93 8.09 -17.38
CA GLN A 372 -28.50 8.06 -17.71
C GLN A 372 -28.29 7.84 -19.21
N ILE A 373 -28.99 6.89 -19.83
CA ILE A 373 -28.91 6.65 -21.27
C ILE A 373 -29.20 7.93 -22.07
N ASP A 374 -30.29 8.63 -21.74
CA ASP A 374 -30.66 9.88 -22.40
C ASP A 374 -29.59 10.96 -22.22
N LYS A 375 -29.00 11.05 -21.03
CA LYS A 375 -27.89 11.96 -20.75
C LYS A 375 -26.69 11.64 -21.63
N VAL A 376 -26.29 10.38 -21.74
CA VAL A 376 -25.14 9.96 -22.56
C VAL A 376 -25.39 10.22 -24.05
N LYS A 377 -26.57 9.90 -24.57
CA LYS A 377 -26.96 10.21 -25.97
C LYS A 377 -26.88 11.70 -26.27
N LYS A 378 -27.29 12.55 -25.32
CA LYS A 378 -27.18 14.00 -25.47
C LYS A 378 -25.70 14.46 -25.51
N MET A 379 -24.86 13.90 -24.64
CA MET A 379 -23.41 14.18 -24.63
C MET A 379 -22.73 13.75 -25.92
N GLU A 380 -23.03 12.55 -26.42
CA GLU A 380 -22.51 12.03 -27.69
C GLU A 380 -22.87 12.95 -28.86
N LYS A 381 -24.15 13.31 -29.00
CA LYS A 381 -24.62 14.21 -30.06
C LYS A 381 -23.93 15.57 -30.01
N SER A 382 -23.73 16.12 -28.81
CA SER A 382 -23.00 17.37 -28.62
C SER A 382 -21.53 17.25 -29.01
N TYR A 383 -20.88 16.13 -28.66
CA TYR A 383 -19.49 15.85 -29.01
C TYR A 383 -19.31 15.72 -30.52
N SER A 384 -20.12 14.93 -31.22
CA SER A 384 -20.06 14.77 -32.68
C SER A 384 -20.29 16.09 -33.42
N LYS A 385 -21.16 16.97 -32.89
CA LYS A 385 -21.37 18.30 -33.46
C LYS A 385 -20.10 19.16 -33.32
N LEU A 386 -19.46 19.16 -32.15
CA LEU A 386 -18.23 19.89 -31.90
C LEU A 386 -17.10 19.39 -32.80
N GLU A 387 -16.90 18.08 -32.86
CA GLU A 387 -15.90 17.42 -33.70
C GLU A 387 -16.07 17.82 -35.17
N LYS A 388 -17.29 17.76 -35.71
CA LYS A 388 -17.60 18.20 -37.08
C LYS A 388 -17.22 19.67 -37.30
N THR A 389 -17.53 20.55 -36.36
CA THR A 389 -17.16 21.97 -36.46
C THR A 389 -15.65 22.20 -36.36
N THR A 390 -14.94 21.45 -35.51
CA THR A 390 -13.48 21.53 -35.38
C THR A 390 -12.79 21.09 -36.67
N TYR A 391 -13.18 19.94 -37.24
CA TYR A 391 -12.63 19.48 -38.52
C TYR A 391 -12.89 20.48 -39.65
N GLN A 392 -14.10 21.04 -39.74
CA GLN A 392 -14.41 22.08 -40.74
C GLN A 392 -13.47 23.30 -40.63
N LYS A 393 -13.02 23.66 -39.43
CA LYS A 393 -12.09 24.77 -39.21
C LYS A 393 -10.61 24.42 -39.43
N MET A 394 -10.25 23.14 -39.50
CA MET A 394 -8.85 22.73 -39.74
C MET A 394 -8.47 22.77 -41.22
N PHE A 395 -9.45 22.77 -42.12
CA PHE A 395 -9.25 22.76 -43.59
C PHE A 395 -9.62 24.10 -44.26
N HIS A 396 -9.85 25.15 -43.46
CA HIS A 396 -10.03 26.54 -43.87
C HIS A 396 -8.98 27.38 -43.15
#